data_AF-A0A2R3WKT8-F1
#
_entry.id   AF-A0A2R3WKT8-F1
#
_cell.length_a   1.000
_cell.length_b   1.000
_cell.length_c   1.000
_cell.angle_alpha   90.00
_cell.angle_beta   90.00
_cell.angle_gamma   90.00
#
_symmetry.space_group_name_H-M   'P 1'
#
loop_
_entity.id
_entity.type
_entity.pdbx_description
1 polymer ?
#
loop_
_entity_poly.entity_id
_entity_poly.type
_entity_poly.pdbx_seq_one_letter_code
_entity_poly.pdbx_strand_id
1 'polypeptide(L)' 'LLSDGSIRGSRWDGYDGQDFISFDLESRRLVAADSAAEVTRRYWEGETNEAERVTNYLEHICPEWLQRYVGY' A
#
# COMPACT_ATOMS: atom_id res chain seq x y z
N LEU A 1 8.15 9.15 -8.39
CA LEU A 1 8.36 9.53 -9.80
C LEU A 1 9.52 8.73 -10.32
N LEU A 2 9.26 7.86 -11.29
CA LEU A 2 10.31 7.16 -12.01
C LEU A 2 10.81 8.07 -13.14
N SER A 3 11.98 7.75 -13.70
CA SER A 3 12.64 8.55 -14.74
C SER A 3 11.83 8.70 -16.03
N ASP A 4 10.79 7.89 -16.22
CA ASP A 4 9.85 7.93 -17.35
C ASP A 4 8.60 8.79 -17.07
N GLY A 5 8.53 9.47 -15.92
CA GLY A 5 7.38 10.27 -15.51
C GLY A 5 6.24 9.45 -14.87
N SER A 6 6.38 8.13 -14.75
CA SER A 6 5.38 7.31 -14.08
C SER A 6 5.43 7.45 -12.56
N ILE A 7 4.28 7.22 -11.91
CA ILE A 7 4.15 7.17 -10.46
C ILE A 7 3.82 5.74 -10.05
N ARG A 8 4.60 5.24 -9.10
CA ARG A 8 4.36 3.96 -8.45
C ARG A 8 4.14 4.20 -6.97
N GLY A 9 2.96 3.82 -6.48
CA GLY A 9 2.65 3.81 -5.06
C GLY A 9 3.28 2.61 -4.36
N SER A 10 3.54 2.76 -3.06
CA SER A 10 3.91 1.64 -2.18
C SER A 10 3.39 1.91 -0.78
N ARG A 11 3.11 0.85 -0.02
CA ARG A 11 2.74 0.93 1.40
C ARG A 11 3.45 -0.18 2.16
N TRP A 12 4.06 0.21 3.27
CA TRP A 12 4.75 -0.66 4.22
C TRP A 12 4.36 -0.21 5.62
N ASP A 13 3.89 -1.16 6.43
CA ASP A 13 3.61 -0.98 7.84
C ASP A 13 4.66 -1.77 8.64
N GLY A 14 5.30 -1.09 9.58
CA GLY A 14 6.27 -1.69 10.49
C GLY A 14 5.73 -1.83 11.91
N TYR A 15 6.19 -2.85 12.64
CA TYR A 15 5.87 -3.09 14.04
C TYR A 15 7.16 -3.40 14.80
N ASP A 16 7.38 -2.73 15.95
CA ASP A 16 8.63 -2.81 16.72
C ASP A 16 9.91 -2.54 15.92
N GLY A 17 9.82 -1.64 14.93
CA GLY A 17 10.95 -1.28 14.06
C GLY A 17 11.31 -2.33 13.01
N GLN A 18 10.49 -3.38 12.87
CA GLN A 18 10.65 -4.41 11.84
C GLN A 18 9.51 -4.34 10.83
N ASP A 19 9.75 -4.87 9.63
CA ASP A 19 8.71 -5.04 8.62
C ASP A 19 7.61 -5.95 9.16
N PHE A 20 6.36 -5.56 8.92
CA PHE A 20 5.20 -6.31 9.39
C PHE A 20 4.25 -6.66 8.25
N ILE A 21 3.73 -5.66 7.53
CA ILE A 21 2.88 -5.86 6.34
C ILE A 21 3.30 -4.90 5.24
N SER A 22 3.39 -5.40 4.01
CA SER A 22 3.48 -4.55 2.82
C SER A 22 2.29 -4.79 1.89
N PHE A 23 2.08 -3.89 0.94
CA PHE A 23 1.05 -4.04 -0.08
C PHE A 23 1.67 -4.23 -1.45
N ASP A 24 1.36 -5.37 -2.08
CA ASP A 24 1.66 -5.58 -3.48
C ASP A 24 0.54 -5.00 -4.33
N LEU A 25 0.82 -3.83 -4.91
CA LEU A 25 -0.14 -3.09 -5.73
C LEU A 25 -0.51 -3.84 -7.02
N GLU A 26 0.40 -4.65 -7.57
CA GLU A 26 0.15 -5.36 -8.82
C GLU A 26 -0.88 -6.48 -8.63
N SER A 27 -0.72 -7.30 -7.58
CA SER A 27 -1.69 -8.33 -7.24
C SER A 27 -2.87 -7.84 -6.42
N ARG A 28 -2.80 -6.59 -5.90
CA ARG A 28 -3.75 -5.98 -4.95
C ARG A 28 -3.91 -6.80 -3.68
N ARG A 29 -2.80 -7.27 -3.13
CA ARG A 29 -2.77 -8.12 -1.94
C ARG A 29 -1.85 -7.59 -0.87
N LEU A 30 -2.20 -7.93 0.36
CA LEU A 30 -1.32 -7.68 1.50
C LEU A 30 -0.30 -8.81 1.58
N VAL A 31 0.94 -8.46 1.92
CA VAL A 31 2.05 -9.40 2.08
C VAL A 31 2.51 -9.31 3.53
N ALA A 32 2.36 -10.41 4.28
CA ALA A 32 2.83 -10.49 5.66
C ALA A 32 4.33 -10.77 5.68
N ALA A 33 5.06 -10.09 6.55
CA ALA A 33 6.49 -10.30 6.76
C ALA A 33 6.77 -11.57 7.58
N ASP A 34 5.88 -11.93 8.51
CA ASP A 34 6.01 -13.10 9.37
C ASP A 34 4.66 -13.73 9.76
N SER A 35 4.71 -14.77 10.61
CA SER A 35 3.52 -15.46 11.09
C SER A 35 2.61 -14.62 12.01
N ALA A 36 3.15 -13.62 12.70
CA ALA A 36 2.35 -12.72 13.51
C ALA A 36 1.54 -11.76 12.63
N ALA A 37 2.16 -11.26 11.55
CA ALA A 37 1.51 -10.42 10.55
C ALA A 37 0.42 -11.14 9.74
N GLU A 38 0.50 -12.47 9.58
CA GLU A 38 -0.52 -13.26 8.89
C GLU A 38 -1.92 -13.13 9.50
N VAL A 39 -2.02 -12.94 10.82
CA VAL A 39 -3.31 -12.73 11.50
C VAL A 39 -3.95 -11.44 11.00
N THR A 40 -3.19 -10.35 10.97
CA THR A 40 -3.66 -9.05 10.47
C THR A 40 -3.94 -9.10 8.98
N ARG A 41 -3.09 -9.76 8.18
CA ARG A 41 -3.31 -9.93 6.73
C ARG A 41 -4.68 -10.56 6.44
N ARG A 42 -5.00 -11.67 7.11
CA ARG A 42 -6.29 -12.37 6.93
C ARG A 42 -7.47 -11.52 7.37
N TYR A 43 -7.35 -10.81 8.50
CA TYR A 43 -8.40 -9.92 8.96
C TYR A 43 -8.65 -8.79 7.95
N TRP A 44 -7.60 -8.18 7.41
CA TRP A 44 -7.73 -7.08 6.44
C TRP A 44 -8.23 -7.51 5.07
N GLU A 45 -7.80 -8.68 4.58
CA GLU A 45 -8.30 -9.24 3.31
C GLU A 45 -9.72 -9.82 3.44
N GLY A 46 -10.11 -10.32 4.62
CA GLY A 46 -11.40 -10.95 4.84
C GLY A 46 -12.50 -10.00 5.29
N GLU A 47 -12.17 -9.05 6.16
CA GLU A 47 -13.19 -8.31 6.93
C GLU A 47 -13.22 -6.80 6.63
N THR A 48 -12.12 -6.19 6.19
CA THR A 48 -12.02 -4.70 6.20
C THR A 48 -11.82 -4.02 4.85
N ASN A 49 -12.04 -4.70 3.71
CA ASN A 49 -11.86 -4.15 2.34
C ASN A 49 -10.54 -3.36 2.16
N GLU A 50 -9.52 -3.69 2.93
CA GLU A 50 -8.34 -2.82 3.08
C GLU A 50 -7.54 -2.75 1.79
N ALA A 51 -7.48 -3.85 1.03
CA ALA A 51 -6.83 -3.91 -0.26
C ALA A 51 -7.42 -2.91 -1.26
N GLU A 52 -8.75 -2.77 -1.31
CA GLU A 52 -9.44 -1.81 -2.18
C GLU A 52 -9.13 -0.36 -1.74
N ARG A 53 -9.20 -0.10 -0.42
CA ARG A 53 -8.91 1.22 0.14
C ARG A 53 -7.49 1.67 -0.17
N VAL A 54 -6.51 0.78 -0.02
CA VAL A 54 -5.09 1.07 -0.31
C VAL A 54 -4.88 1.26 -1.81
N THR A 55 -5.50 0.44 -2.66
CA THR A 55 -5.45 0.58 -4.12
C THR A 55 -5.94 1.97 -4.53
N ASN A 56 -7.14 2.37 -4.09
CA ASN A 56 -7.71 3.68 -4.41
C ASN A 56 -6.82 4.84 -3.95
N TYR A 57 -6.21 4.72 -2.76
CA TYR A 57 -5.31 5.76 -2.27
C TYR A 57 -4.04 5.87 -3.12
N LEU A 58 -3.40 4.74 -3.47
CA LEU A 58 -2.13 4.72 -4.19
C LEU A 58 -2.27 5.04 -5.68
N GLU A 59 -3.37 4.64 -6.32
CA GLU A 59 -3.61 4.86 -7.76
C GLU A 59 -4.25 6.22 -8.07
N HIS A 60 -5.02 6.80 -7.14
CA HIS A 60 -5.80 8.01 -7.41
C HIS A 60 -5.46 9.15 -6.45
N ILE A 61 -5.71 8.97 -5.15
CA ILE A 61 -5.65 10.07 -4.18
C ILE A 61 -4.22 10.61 -4.06
N CYS A 62 -3.22 9.74 -3.85
CA CYS A 62 -1.84 10.17 -3.66
C CYS A 62 -1.26 10.86 -4.91
N PRO A 63 -1.41 10.31 -6.14
CA PRO A 63 -1.02 11.00 -7.36
C PRO A 63 -1.70 12.36 -7.55
N GLU A 64 -3.03 12.46 -7.36
CA GLU A 64 -3.76 13.73 -7.48
C GLU A 64 -3.22 14.80 -6.53
N TRP A 65 -2.93 14.41 -5.28
CA TRP A 65 -2.34 15.31 -4.29
C TRP A 65 -0.93 15.73 -4.68
N LEU A 66 -0.11 14.79 -5.14
CA LEU A 66 1.23 15.09 -5.61
C LEU A 66 1.17 16.06 -6.80
N GLN A 67 0.18 15.95 -7.69
CA GLN A 67 0.05 16.83 -8.85
C GLN A 67 -0.35 18.23 -8.39
N ARG A 68 -1.31 18.31 -7.48
CA ARG A 68 -1.84 19.56 -6.95
C ARG A 68 -0.79 20.37 -6.17
N TYR A 69 0.02 19.70 -5.35
CA TYR A 69 0.90 20.38 -4.40
C TYR A 69 2.37 20.43 -4.83
N VAL A 70 2.81 19.50 -5.68
CA VAL A 70 4.20 19.45 -6.16
C VAL A 70 4.30 19.86 -7.63
N GLY A 71 3.24 19.71 -8.42
CA GLY A 71 3.20 20.16 -9.82
C GLY A 71 4.14 19.35 -10.72
N TYR A 72 4.03 18.02 -10.65
CA TYR A 72 4.80 17.11 -11.52
C TYR A 72 4.13 16.90 -12.88
#